data_AF-G0EFB2-F1
#
_entry.id   AF-G0EFB2-F1
#
_cell.length_a   1.000
_cell.length_b   1.000
_cell.length_c   1.000
_cell.angle_alpha   90.00
_cell.angle_beta   90.00
_cell.angle_gamma   90.00
#
_symmetry.space_group_name_H-M   'P 1'
#
loop_
_entity.id
_entity.type
_entity.pdbx_description
1 polymer ?
#
loop_
_entity_poly.entity_id
_entity_poly.type
_entity_poly.pdbx_seq_one_letter_code
_entity_poly.pdbx_strand_id
1 'polypeptide(L)'
;MVWIREAVDALKNVIAGFLKALRDQAVEAIELEAKELETTFYMLVAAPLAGIPLAPTGLVLELAHLLGEELDRALQRLGRWADLFADYFASLGGEW
;
A
#
# COMPACT_ATOMS: atom_id res chain seq x y z
N MET A 1 16.69 -1.66 -48.45
CA MET A 1 17.20 -0.82 -47.34
C MET A 1 16.10 -0.38 -46.37
N VAL A 2 14.87 -0.11 -46.84
CA VAL A 2 13.70 0.29 -46.00
C VAL A 2 13.30 -0.77 -44.97
N TRP A 3 13.20 -2.05 -45.37
CA TRP A 3 12.82 -3.16 -44.51
C TRP A 3 13.73 -3.37 -43.28
N ILE A 4 15.04 -3.12 -43.43
CA ILE A 4 15.99 -3.25 -42.31
C ILE A 4 15.75 -2.13 -41.29
N ARG A 5 15.42 -0.92 -41.75
CA ARG A 5 15.14 0.21 -40.86
C ARG A 5 13.85 -0.02 -40.07
N GLU A 6 12.80 -0.50 -40.73
CA GLU A 6 11.53 -0.85 -40.06
C GLU A 6 11.72 -1.97 -39.03
N ALA A 7 12.49 -3.01 -39.36
CA ALA A 7 12.79 -4.09 -38.42
C ALA A 7 13.59 -3.59 -37.20
N VAL A 8 14.55 -2.69 -37.41
CA VAL A 8 15.34 -2.08 -36.33
C VAL A 8 14.46 -1.19 -35.45
N ASP A 9 13.57 -0.40 -36.03
CA ASP A 9 12.70 0.50 -35.26
C ASP A 9 11.62 -0.28 -34.49
N ALA A 10 11.08 -1.36 -35.07
CA ALA A 10 10.21 -2.30 -34.35
C ALA A 10 10.94 -2.94 -33.17
N LEU A 11 12.18 -3.41 -33.36
CA LEU A 11 12.97 -4.00 -32.28
C LEU A 11 13.26 -3.00 -31.15
N LYS A 12 13.59 -1.75 -31.49
CA LYS A 12 13.79 -0.68 -30.49
C LYS A 12 12.52 -0.42 -29.68
N ASN A 13 11.36 -0.38 -30.33
CA ASN A 13 10.09 -0.16 -29.64
C ASN A 13 9.74 -1.31 -28.69
N VAL A 14 10.01 -2.56 -29.10
CA VAL A 14 9.84 -3.73 -28.24
C VAL A 14 10.76 -3.66 -27.02
N ILE A 15 12.04 -3.34 -27.22
CA ILE A 15 13.01 -3.22 -26.11
C ILE A 15 12.61 -2.08 -25.18
N ALA A 16 12.20 -0.92 -25.70
CA ALA A 16 11.76 0.21 -24.89
C ALA A 16 10.49 -0.13 -24.07
N GLY A 17 9.52 -0.81 -24.69
CA GLY A 17 8.32 -1.29 -24.00
C GLY A 17 8.66 -2.29 -22.89
N PHE A 18 9.57 -3.22 -23.15
CA PHE A 18 10.02 -4.21 -22.17
C PHE A 18 10.75 -3.55 -20.98
N LEU A 19 11.68 -2.63 -21.25
CA LEU A 19 12.39 -1.89 -20.20
C LEU A 19 11.44 -1.05 -19.33
N LYS A 20 10.43 -0.44 -19.96
CA LYS A 20 9.39 0.29 -19.22
C LYS A 20 8.59 -0.65 -18.32
N ALA A 21 8.11 -1.78 -18.84
CA ALA A 21 7.35 -2.75 -18.06
C ALA A 21 8.15 -3.31 -16.89
N LEU A 22 9.43 -3.64 -17.09
CA LEU A 22 10.30 -4.10 -16.01
C LEU A 22 10.46 -3.05 -14.90
N ARG A 23 10.66 -1.79 -15.27
CA ARG A 23 10.74 -0.69 -14.30
C ARG A 23 9.44 -0.55 -13.54
N ASP A 24 8.31 -0.48 -14.24
CA ASP A 24 7.01 -0.24 -13.63
C ASP A 24 6.67 -1.38 -12.65
N GLN A 25 6.94 -2.63 -13.03
CA GLN A 25 6.76 -3.80 -12.17
C GLN A 25 7.68 -3.78 -10.93
N ALA A 26 8.94 -3.35 -11.10
CA ALA A 26 9.87 -3.25 -9.97
C ALA A 26 9.44 -2.16 -8.98
N VAL A 27 8.93 -1.03 -9.47
CA VAL A 27 8.39 0.04 -8.63
C VAL A 27 7.14 -0.46 -7.89
N GLU A 28 6.20 -1.09 -8.59
CA GLU A 28 4.99 -1.65 -7.99
C GLU A 28 5.31 -2.68 -6.89
N ALA A 29 6.30 -3.55 -7.12
CA ALA A 29 6.74 -4.52 -6.12
C ALA A 29 7.29 -3.85 -4.85
N ILE A 30 8.15 -2.83 -5.01
CA ILE A 30 8.71 -2.07 -3.87
C ILE A 30 7.60 -1.31 -3.12
N GLU A 31 6.65 -0.71 -3.83
CA GLU A 31 5.52 -0.03 -3.21
C GLU A 31 4.64 -1.00 -2.40
N LEU A 32 4.42 -2.21 -2.92
CA LEU A 32 3.71 -3.27 -2.21
C LEU A 32 4.47 -3.70 -0.94
N GLU A 33 5.76 -4.00 -1.06
CA GLU A 33 6.60 -4.38 0.09
C GLU A 33 6.63 -3.28 1.16
N ALA A 34 6.75 -2.01 0.75
CA ALA A 34 6.71 -0.88 1.67
C ALA A 34 5.37 -0.80 2.43
N LYS A 35 4.25 -1.02 1.73
CA LYS A 35 2.92 -1.04 2.34
C LYS A 35 2.72 -2.21 3.30
N GLU A 36 3.23 -3.38 2.97
CA GLU A 36 3.23 -4.56 3.87
C GLU A 36 4.08 -4.31 5.12
N LEU A 37 5.26 -3.71 4.95
CA LEU A 37 6.14 -3.35 6.06
C LEU A 37 5.49 -2.30 6.97
N GLU A 38 4.89 -1.26 6.39
CA GLU A 38 4.16 -0.22 7.13
C GLU A 38 3.00 -0.84 7.93
N THR A 39 2.25 -1.75 7.31
CA THR A 39 1.15 -2.47 7.98
C THR A 39 1.66 -3.33 9.13
N THR A 40 2.76 -4.05 8.93
CA THR A 40 3.40 -4.89 9.96
C THR A 40 3.89 -4.05 11.12
N PHE A 41 4.48 -2.90 10.82
CA PHE A 41 4.95 -1.95 11.81
C PHE A 41 3.78 -1.39 12.64
N TYR A 42 2.67 -0.99 12.00
CA TYR A 42 1.48 -0.57 12.74
C TYR A 42 0.91 -1.69 13.60
N MET A 43 0.91 -2.94 13.13
CA MET A 43 0.50 -4.06 13.99
C MET A 43 1.43 -4.21 15.18
N LEU A 44 2.74 -4.16 14.99
CA LEU A 44 3.71 -4.28 16.09
C LEU A 44 3.59 -3.16 17.12
N VAL A 45 3.26 -1.93 16.68
CA VAL A 45 3.22 -0.76 17.57
C VAL A 45 1.82 -0.47 18.12
N ALA A 46 0.76 -0.57 17.30
CA ALA A 46 -0.60 -0.32 17.75
C ALA A 46 -1.21 -1.51 18.51
N ALA A 47 -0.81 -2.75 18.22
CA ALA A 47 -1.38 -3.90 18.92
C ALA A 47 -1.03 -3.91 20.42
N PRO A 48 0.17 -3.52 20.88
CA PRO A 48 0.45 -3.30 22.30
C PRO A 48 -0.41 -2.22 22.95
N LEU A 49 -0.81 -1.17 22.21
CA LEU A 49 -1.76 -0.15 22.69
C LEU A 49 -3.17 -0.73 22.85
N ALA A 50 -3.53 -1.73 22.04
CA ALA A 50 -4.77 -2.49 22.15
C ALA A 50 -4.68 -3.68 23.14
N GLY A 51 -3.58 -3.80 23.89
CA GLY A 51 -3.38 -4.87 24.89
C GLY A 51 -2.87 -6.20 24.34
N ILE A 52 -2.46 -6.25 23.07
CA ILE A 52 -1.83 -7.42 22.44
C ILE A 52 -0.30 -7.26 22.52
N PRO A 53 0.42 -8.05 23.34
CA PRO A 53 1.84 -7.83 23.61
C PRO A 53 2.73 -8.32 22.45
N LEU A 54 2.79 -7.55 21.36
CA LEU A 54 3.57 -7.84 20.16
C LEU A 54 4.96 -7.15 20.15
N ALA A 55 5.11 -6.04 20.87
CA ALA A 55 6.37 -5.33 21.04
C ALA A 55 6.51 -4.82 22.49
N PRO A 56 7.74 -4.54 22.98
CA PRO A 56 7.95 -3.95 24.30
C PRO A 56 7.19 -2.63 24.42
N THR A 57 6.29 -2.53 25.40
CA THR A 57 5.38 -1.38 25.58
C THR A 57 6.10 -0.04 25.71
N GLY A 58 7.33 -0.03 26.27
CA GLY A 58 8.16 1.18 26.34
C GLY A 58 8.58 1.71 24.97
N LEU A 59 8.98 0.82 24.06
CA LEU A 59 9.35 1.18 22.68
C LEU A 59 8.13 1.73 21.91
N VAL A 60 6.97 1.13 22.14
CA VAL A 60 5.70 1.59 21.56
C VAL A 60 5.35 3.01 22.00
N LEU A 61 5.52 3.32 23.29
CA LEU A 61 5.23 4.65 23.82
C LEU A 61 6.20 5.72 23.30
N GLU A 62 7.48 5.38 23.13
CA GLU A 62 8.46 6.27 22.51
C GLU A 62 8.13 6.56 21.04
N LEU A 63 7.67 5.54 20.32
CA LEU A 63 7.28 5.66 18.91
C LEU A 63 5.90 6.28 18.72
N ALA A 64 5.01 6.21 19.72
CA ALA A 64 3.62 6.68 19.61
C ALA A 64 3.50 8.16 19.21
N HIS A 65 4.40 9.02 19.72
CA HIS A 65 4.47 10.43 19.33
C HIS A 65 4.83 10.59 17.85
N LEU A 66 5.81 9.83 17.37
CA LEU A 66 6.27 9.89 15.97
C LEU A 66 5.24 9.32 15.02
N LEU A 67 4.37 8.44 15.52
CA LEU A 67 3.31 7.81 14.76
C LEU A 67 1.98 8.53 14.83
N GLY A 68 1.85 9.61 15.61
CA GLY A 68 0.57 10.27 15.82
C GLY A 68 -0.12 10.65 14.51
N GLU A 69 0.61 11.24 13.56
CA GLU A 69 0.05 11.62 12.26
C GLU A 69 -0.30 10.42 11.38
N GLU A 70 0.57 9.41 11.34
CA GLU A 70 0.33 8.16 10.62
C GLU A 70 -0.87 7.39 11.19
N LEU A 71 -0.99 7.33 12.51
CA LEU A 71 -2.12 6.70 13.21
C LEU A 71 -3.42 7.45 12.92
N ASP A 72 -3.40 8.78 12.94
CA ASP A 72 -4.55 9.60 12.56
C ASP A 72 -4.96 9.37 11.11
N ARG A 73 -4.00 9.33 10.17
CA ARG A 73 -4.27 9.01 8.76
C ARG A 73 -4.82 7.59 8.60
N ALA A 74 -4.30 6.62 9.36
CA ALA A 74 -4.80 5.25 9.38
C ALA A 74 -6.22 5.15 9.94
N LEU A 75 -6.51 5.84 11.05
CA LEU A 75 -7.85 5.91 11.66
C LEU A 75 -8.86 6.61 10.73
N GLN A 76 -8.47 7.70 10.07
CA GLN A 76 -9.32 8.38 9.08
C GLN A 76 -9.60 7.50 7.85
N ARG A 77 -8.61 6.70 7.42
CA ARG A 77 -8.82 5.70 6.35
C ARG A 77 -9.77 4.61 6.82
N LEU A 78 -9.59 4.07 8.01
CA LEU A 78 -10.46 3.04 8.59
C LEU A 78 -11.90 3.53 8.75
N GLY A 79 -12.13 4.75 9.23
CA GLY A 79 -13.46 5.35 9.32
C GLY A 79 -14.13 5.43 7.95
N ARG A 80 -13.40 5.90 6.93
CA ARG A 80 -13.89 5.97 5.56
C ARG A 80 -14.19 4.59 4.95
N TRP A 81 -13.40 3.57 5.29
CA TRP A 81 -13.70 2.18 4.92
C TRP A 81 -14.96 1.68 5.61
N ALA A 82 -15.15 1.99 6.90
CA ALA A 82 -16.35 1.63 7.63
C ALA A 82 -17.60 2.27 7.00
N ASP A 83 -17.51 3.54 6.59
CA ASP A 83 -18.59 4.24 5.87
C ASP A 83 -18.89 3.58 4.51
N LEU A 84 -17.86 3.24 3.73
CA LEU A 84 -18.04 2.54 2.44
C LEU A 84 -18.66 1.15 2.62
N PHE A 85 -18.29 0.41 3.67
CA PHE A 85 -18.93 -0.85 4.00
C PHE A 85 -20.36 -0.66 4.45
N ALA A 86 -20.64 0.34 5.29
CA ALA A 86 -22.00 0.69 5.71
C ALA A 86 -22.88 1.02 4.50
N ASP A 87 -22.40 1.85 3.57
CA ASP A 87 -23.09 2.20 2.32
C ASP A 87 -23.30 0.97 1.42
N TYR A 88 -22.30 0.08 1.32
CA TYR A 88 -22.40 -1.17 0.57
C TYR A 88 -23.48 -2.10 1.17
N PHE A 89 -23.49 -2.30 2.47
CA PHE A 89 -24.48 -3.14 3.15
C PHE A 89 -25.89 -2.52 3.14
N ALA A 90 -25.98 -1.19 3.24
CA ALA A 90 -27.23 -0.44 3.06
C ALA A 90 -27.76 -0.60 1.63
N SER A 91 -26.90 -0.55 0.61
CA SER A 91 -27.28 -0.76 -0.80
C SER A 91 -27.77 -2.18 -1.10
N LEU A 92 -27.39 -3.17 -0.27
CA LEU A 92 -27.85 -4.55 -0.34
C LEU A 92 -29.18 -4.79 0.41
N GLY A 93 -29.82 -3.74 0.91
CA GLY A 93 -31.14 -3.81 1.55
C GLY A 93 -31.11 -4.04 3.06
N GLY A 94 -29.96 -3.84 3.72
CA GLY A 94 -29.86 -3.86 5.17
C GLY A 94 -30.19 -2.50 5.78
N GLU A 95 -31.42 -2.30 6.26
CA GLU A 95 -31.70 -1.27 7.25
C GLU A 95 -31.16 -1.76 8.60
N TRP A 96 -30.16 -1.06 9.16
CA TRP A 96 -29.73 -1.17 10.57
C TRP A 96 -29.79 0.20 11.22
#